data_AF-A0A4P9ZS67-F1
#
_entry.id   AF-A0A4P9ZS67-F1
#
_cell.length_a   1.000
_cell.length_b   1.000
_cell.length_c   1.000
_cell.angle_alpha   90.00
_cell.angle_beta   90.00
_cell.angle_gamma   90.00
#
_symmetry.space_group_name_H-M   'P 1'
#
loop_
_entity.id
_entity.type
_entity.pdbx_description
1 polymer ?
#
loop_
_entity_poly.entity_id
_entity_poly.type
_entity_poly.pdbx_seq_one_letter_code
_entity_poly.pdbx_strand_id
1 'polypeptide(L)'
;LPSSAAEGSVDDDSDPDAEFDPNNFQYLVKWQNWAHLYDTWESYEYLSNSKGFKKLSNYIKNVVEPDFYAARNPDISPEELEQNSIQKELDRQNMSQFVVLDRVIACREAKADSATHDADEPGTMEYLCKWENMSYKDATWEPESQIIAI
;
A
#
# COMPACT_ATOMS: atom_id res chain seq x y z
N LEU A 1 51.75 11.03 7.09
CA LEU A 1 51.60 9.74 7.83
C LEU A 1 50.25 9.79 8.54
N PRO A 2 49.43 8.74 8.45
CA PRO A 2 48.23 8.77 7.60
C PRO A 2 46.94 9.15 8.33
N SER A 3 46.06 9.80 7.56
CA SER A 3 44.64 9.99 7.83
C SER A 3 43.95 8.62 7.81
N SER A 4 43.40 8.22 8.96
CA SER A 4 42.59 7.02 9.10
C SER A 4 41.28 7.26 8.36
N ALA A 5 41.12 6.61 7.20
CA ALA A 5 39.82 6.47 6.56
C ALA A 5 38.90 5.73 7.54
N ALA A 6 37.79 6.36 7.91
CA ALA A 6 36.65 5.64 8.45
C ALA A 6 36.01 4.90 7.27
N GLU A 7 36.42 3.66 7.06
CA GLU A 7 35.62 2.70 6.32
C GLU A 7 34.31 2.54 7.11
N GLY A 8 33.25 3.19 6.64
CA GLY A 8 31.90 2.84 7.07
C GLY A 8 31.68 1.41 6.62
N SER A 9 31.55 0.50 7.58
CA SER A 9 30.99 -0.82 7.34
C SER A 9 29.61 -0.60 6.73
N VAL A 10 29.48 -0.91 5.45
CA VAL A 10 28.18 -1.31 4.92
C VAL A 10 27.91 -2.62 5.63
N ASP A 11 27.16 -2.55 6.73
CA ASP A 11 26.62 -3.73 7.38
C ASP A 11 25.73 -4.40 6.33
N ASP A 12 26.31 -5.36 5.62
CA ASP A 12 25.61 -6.33 4.79
C ASP A 12 24.77 -7.18 5.75
N ASP A 13 23.63 -6.63 6.13
CA ASP A 13 22.64 -7.17 7.07
C ASP A 13 21.86 -8.35 6.44
N SER A 14 22.56 -9.16 5.67
CA SER A 14 22.04 -10.34 4.98
C SER A 14 22.52 -11.57 5.72
N ASP A 15 22.18 -11.70 7.02
CA ASP A 15 22.28 -12.99 7.69
C ASP A 15 21.42 -14.00 6.90
N PRO A 16 22.04 -14.98 6.21
CA PRO A 16 21.30 -15.93 5.40
C PRO A 16 20.38 -16.83 6.26
N ASP A 17 20.63 -16.89 7.58
CA ASP A 17 19.85 -17.65 8.55
C ASP A 17 18.78 -16.80 9.27
N ALA A 18 18.57 -15.55 8.87
CA ALA A 18 17.52 -14.71 9.45
C ALA A 18 16.13 -15.35 9.27
N GLU A 19 15.47 -15.65 10.38
CA GLU A 19 14.11 -16.20 10.37
C GLU A 19 13.08 -15.14 9.91
N PHE A 20 12.04 -15.61 9.22
CA PHE A 20 10.94 -14.75 8.79
C PHE A 20 10.11 -14.28 10.00
N ASP A 21 10.11 -12.97 10.27
CA ASP A 21 9.21 -12.34 11.25
C ASP A 21 8.26 -11.34 10.56
N PRO A 22 6.93 -11.58 10.59
CA PRO A 22 5.93 -10.66 10.05
C PRO A 22 5.99 -9.23 10.61
N ASN A 23 6.53 -9.03 11.81
CA ASN A 23 6.63 -7.73 12.46
C ASN A 23 7.75 -6.84 11.87
N ASN A 24 8.70 -7.43 11.15
CA ASN A 24 9.75 -6.69 10.45
C ASN A 24 9.26 -6.02 9.15
N PHE A 25 7.98 -6.15 8.83
CA PHE A 25 7.37 -5.61 7.63
C PHE A 25 6.25 -4.63 7.96
N GLN A 26 6.06 -3.67 7.07
CA GLN A 26 4.86 -2.86 6.99
C GLN A 26 4.00 -3.31 5.81
N TYR A 27 2.69 -3.13 5.93
CA TYR A 27 1.73 -3.56 4.94
C TYR A 27 0.88 -2.36 4.54
N LEU A 28 0.81 -2.07 3.24
CA LEU A 28 -0.10 -1.05 2.71
C LEU A 28 -1.52 -1.61 2.69
N VAL A 29 -2.43 -0.99 3.43
CA VAL A 29 -3.78 -1.50 3.64
C VAL A 29 -4.80 -0.66 2.88
N LYS A 30 -5.55 -1.33 2.01
CA LYS A 30 -6.78 -0.80 1.44
C LYS A 30 -7.94 -0.89 2.42
N TRP A 31 -8.42 0.25 2.88
CA TRP A 31 -9.53 0.34 3.83
C TRP A 31 -10.90 0.14 3.18
N GLN A 32 -11.82 -0.48 3.92
CA GLN A 32 -13.17 -0.72 3.40
C GLN A 32 -13.95 0.60 3.32
N ASN A 33 -14.70 0.77 2.22
CA ASN A 33 -15.49 1.96 1.91
C ASN A 33 -14.69 3.24 1.71
N TRP A 34 -13.36 3.16 1.68
CA TRP A 34 -12.46 4.29 1.42
C TRP A 34 -11.75 4.11 0.07
N ALA A 35 -11.41 5.23 -0.55
CA ALA A 35 -10.63 5.25 -1.76
C ALA A 35 -9.17 4.87 -1.48
N HIS A 36 -8.47 4.42 -2.52
CA HIS A 36 -7.06 4.00 -2.42
C HIS A 36 -6.09 5.12 -2.03
N LEU A 37 -6.52 6.38 -2.16
CA LEU A 37 -5.73 7.54 -1.76
C LEU A 37 -5.52 7.63 -0.24
N TYR A 38 -6.36 6.92 0.53
CA TYR A 38 -6.28 6.83 1.99
C TYR A 38 -5.63 5.53 2.47
N ASP A 39 -5.02 4.75 1.58
CA ASP A 39 -4.32 3.54 1.98
C ASP A 39 -3.14 3.89 2.90
N THR A 40 -3.01 3.19 4.03
CA THR A 40 -1.97 3.47 5.04
C THR A 40 -1.02 2.30 5.24
N TRP A 41 0.22 2.61 5.56
CA TRP A 41 1.23 1.61 5.94
C TRP A 41 1.08 1.27 7.42
N GLU A 42 0.72 0.02 7.69
CA GLU A 42 0.44 -0.45 9.03
C GLU A 42 1.33 -1.63 9.43
N SER A 43 1.57 -1.79 10.73
CA SER A 43 2.33 -2.90 11.28
C SER A 43 1.47 -4.17 11.41
N TYR A 44 2.14 -5.32 11.45
CA TYR A 44 1.47 -6.60 11.74
C TYR A 44 0.72 -6.57 13.08
N GLU A 45 1.34 -6.02 14.14
CA GLU A 45 0.74 -5.91 15.47
C GLU A 45 -0.58 -5.13 15.45
N TYR A 46 -0.60 -3.97 14.77
CA TYR A 46 -1.82 -3.18 14.63
C TYR A 46 -2.91 -3.95 13.89
N LEU A 47 -2.56 -4.58 12.77
CA LEU A 47 -3.51 -5.28 11.91
C LEU A 47 -4.01 -6.61 12.50
N SER A 48 -3.25 -7.25 13.40
CA SER A 48 -3.66 -8.49 14.08
C SER A 48 -4.95 -8.33 14.90
N ASN A 49 -5.20 -7.12 15.38
CA ASN A 49 -6.40 -6.77 16.16
C ASN A 49 -7.56 -6.25 15.29
N SER A 50 -7.35 -6.13 13.97
CA SER A 50 -8.32 -5.57 13.03
C SER A 50 -9.29 -6.63 12.48
N LYS A 51 -10.49 -6.17 12.10
CA LYS A 51 -11.44 -7.02 11.38
C LYS A 51 -10.89 -7.32 9.98
N GLY A 52 -10.74 -8.61 9.65
CA GLY A 52 -10.26 -9.04 8.34
C GLY A 52 -8.80 -9.48 8.30
N PHE A 53 -8.13 -9.58 9.46
CA PHE A 53 -6.75 -10.05 9.61
C PHE A 53 -6.41 -11.33 8.82
N LYS A 54 -7.37 -12.25 8.63
CA LYS A 54 -7.18 -13.47 7.82
C LYS A 54 -6.68 -13.17 6.40
N LYS A 55 -7.10 -12.05 5.79
CA LYS A 55 -6.60 -11.63 4.47
C LYS A 55 -5.10 -11.33 4.52
N LEU A 56 -4.66 -10.58 5.53
CA LEU A 56 -3.26 -10.29 5.75
C LEU A 56 -2.45 -11.56 6.04
N SER A 57 -2.93 -12.43 6.93
CA SER A 57 -2.27 -13.70 7.23
C SER A 57 -2.08 -14.57 5.98
N ASN A 58 -3.09 -14.63 5.11
CA ASN A 58 -2.97 -15.33 3.83
C ASN A 58 -1.98 -14.63 2.88
N TYR A 59 -1.97 -13.30 2.83
CA TYR A 59 -1.04 -12.54 1.99
C TYR A 59 0.42 -12.76 2.44
N ILE A 60 0.66 -12.71 3.75
CA ILE A 60 1.97 -12.99 4.35
C ILE A 60 2.45 -14.37 3.94
N LYS A 61 1.64 -15.40 4.17
CA LYS A 61 2.00 -16.79 3.90
C LYS A 61 2.23 -17.09 2.41
N ASN A 62 1.46 -16.46 1.53
CA ASN A 62 1.47 -16.80 0.11
C ASN A 62 2.35 -15.88 -0.75
N VAL A 63 2.75 -14.72 -0.23
CA VAL A 63 3.50 -13.71 -1.00
C VAL A 63 4.74 -13.27 -0.24
N VAL A 64 4.58 -12.70 0.96
CA VAL A 64 5.68 -12.02 1.68
C VAL A 64 6.74 -13.02 2.16
N GLU A 65 6.31 -14.13 2.75
CA GLU A 65 7.20 -15.17 3.26
C GLU A 65 7.96 -15.89 2.11
N PRO A 66 7.30 -16.35 1.03
CA PRO A 66 8.00 -16.86 -0.15
C PRO A 66 8.99 -15.85 -0.76
N ASP A 67 8.60 -14.59 -0.88
CA ASP A 67 9.48 -13.53 -1.40
C ASP A 67 10.70 -13.29 -0.52
N PHE A 68 10.53 -13.32 0.81
CA PHE A 68 11.60 -13.15 1.77
C PHE A 68 12.67 -14.23 1.62
N TYR A 69 12.25 -15.49 1.53
CA TYR A 69 13.16 -16.62 1.34
C TYR A 69 13.73 -16.65 -0.07
N ALA A 70 12.96 -16.32 -1.10
CA ALA A 70 13.45 -16.27 -2.47
C ALA A 70 14.58 -15.25 -2.64
N ALA A 71 14.45 -14.07 -2.03
CA ALA A 71 15.50 -13.05 -2.08
C ALA A 71 16.82 -13.47 -1.40
N ARG A 72 16.77 -14.48 -0.51
CA ARG A 72 17.92 -14.99 0.27
C ARG A 72 18.40 -16.37 -0.20
N ASN A 73 17.68 -17.01 -1.11
CA ASN A 73 18.01 -18.34 -1.57
C ASN A 73 19.12 -18.27 -2.65
N PRO A 74 20.33 -18.79 -2.40
CA PRO A 74 21.43 -18.76 -3.37
C PRO A 74 21.18 -19.67 -4.59
N ASP A 75 20.21 -20.59 -4.51
CA ASP A 75 19.90 -21.53 -5.60
C ASP A 75 18.98 -20.94 -6.68
N ILE A 76 18.40 -19.74 -6.46
CA ILE A 76 17.52 -19.08 -7.43
C ILE A 76 18.34 -18.46 -8.55
N SER A 77 17.89 -18.68 -9.80
CA SER A 77 18.58 -18.14 -10.97
C SER A 77 18.50 -16.61 -11.02
N PRO A 78 19.54 -15.91 -11.50
CA PRO A 78 19.46 -14.47 -11.76
C PRO A 78 18.29 -14.07 -12.67
N GLU A 79 17.92 -14.92 -13.64
CA GLU A 79 16.78 -14.69 -14.53
C GLU A 79 15.44 -14.75 -13.77
N GLU A 80 15.29 -15.70 -12.83
CA GLU A 80 14.10 -15.83 -12.00
C GLU A 80 13.96 -14.62 -11.04
N LEU A 81 15.08 -14.16 -10.47
CA LEU A 81 15.11 -12.97 -9.63
C LEU A 81 14.71 -11.70 -10.41
N GLU A 82 15.20 -11.57 -11.64
CA GLU A 82 14.83 -10.46 -12.53
C GLU A 82 13.34 -10.52 -12.88
N GLN A 83 12.82 -11.70 -13.23
CA GLN A 83 11.39 -11.88 -13.53
C GLN A 83 10.51 -11.49 -12.33
N ASN A 84 10.88 -11.90 -11.11
CA ASN A 84 10.18 -11.51 -9.89
C ASN A 84 10.20 -9.99 -9.67
N SER A 85 11.34 -9.35 -9.95
CA SER A 85 11.49 -7.90 -9.81
C SER A 85 10.62 -7.14 -10.82
N ILE A 86 10.56 -7.61 -12.07
CA ILE A 86 9.68 -7.06 -13.11
C ILE A 86 8.21 -7.20 -12.70
N GLN A 87 7.81 -8.37 -12.20
CA GLN A 87 6.43 -8.60 -11.77
C GLN A 87 6.02 -7.65 -10.65
N LYS A 88 6.87 -7.44 -9.65
CA LYS A 88 6.63 -6.49 -8.55
C LYS A 88 6.47 -5.05 -9.06
N GLU A 89 7.28 -4.65 -10.03
CA GLU A 89 7.20 -3.33 -10.63
C GLU A 89 5.92 -3.15 -11.45
N LEU A 90 5.49 -4.17 -12.20
CA LEU A 90 4.20 -4.16 -12.90
C LEU A 90 3.03 -4.05 -11.92
N ASP A 91 3.07 -4.78 -10.81
CA ASP A 91 2.03 -4.72 -9.78
C ASP A 91 1.98 -3.32 -9.14
N ARG A 92 3.14 -2.70 -8.88
CA ARG A 92 3.24 -1.31 -8.39
C ARG A 92 2.63 -0.31 -9.38
N GLN A 93 2.88 -0.48 -10.68
CA GLN A 93 2.29 0.36 -11.72
C GLN A 93 0.77 0.19 -11.79
N ASN A 94 0.28 -1.05 -11.68
CA ASN A 94 -1.16 -1.31 -11.62
C ASN A 94 -1.80 -0.65 -10.40
N MET A 95 -1.16 -0.71 -9.23
CA MET A 95 -1.64 -0.06 -8.01
C MET A 95 -1.73 1.46 -8.15
N SER A 96 -0.78 2.09 -8.85
CA SER A 96 -0.79 3.53 -9.06
C SER A 96 -2.00 4.05 -9.84
N GLN A 97 -2.65 3.20 -10.64
CA GLN A 97 -3.85 3.58 -11.39
C GLN A 97 -5.09 3.72 -10.50
N PHE A 98 -5.11 3.08 -9.31
CA PHE A 98 -6.27 3.12 -8.42
C PHE A 98 -6.48 4.46 -7.70
N VAL A 99 -5.50 5.37 -7.76
CA VAL A 99 -5.61 6.73 -7.21
C VAL A 99 -5.88 7.78 -8.28
N VAL A 100 -5.95 7.39 -9.56
CA VAL A 100 -6.24 8.29 -10.67
C VAL A 100 -7.75 8.46 -10.82
N LEU A 101 -8.20 9.72 -10.80
CA LEU A 101 -9.60 10.06 -11.02
C LEU A 101 -9.94 9.93 -12.51
N ASP A 102 -10.94 9.11 -12.85
CA ASP A 102 -11.46 9.00 -14.22
C ASP A 102 -12.58 10.01 -14.45
N ARG A 103 -13.58 10.04 -13.56
CA ARG A 103 -14.77 10.86 -13.74
C ARG A 103 -15.47 11.21 -12.44
N VAL A 104 -15.94 12.46 -12.35
CA VAL A 104 -16.94 12.89 -11.37
C VAL A 104 -18.34 12.55 -11.87
N ILE A 105 -19.08 11.74 -11.11
CA ILE A 105 -20.42 11.25 -11.50
C ILE A 105 -21.54 12.14 -10.93
N ALA A 106 -21.34 12.64 -9.71
CA ALA A 106 -22.34 13.44 -9.00
C ALA A 106 -21.67 14.41 -8.02
N CYS A 107 -22.38 15.45 -7.62
CA CYS A 107 -22.00 16.34 -6.54
C CYS A 107 -23.14 16.45 -5.53
N ARG A 108 -22.81 16.71 -4.26
CA ARG A 108 -23.77 16.97 -3.19
C ARG A 108 -23.16 17.87 -2.13
N GLU A 109 -24.00 18.52 -1.34
CA GLU A 109 -23.56 19.12 -0.08
C GLU A 109 -23.26 18.00 0.93
N ALA A 110 -22.11 18.13 1.61
CA ALA A 110 -21.67 17.23 2.66
C ALA A 110 -22.72 17.15 3.76
N LYS A 111 -23.09 15.93 4.13
CA LYS A 111 -24.02 15.73 5.23
C LYS A 111 -23.26 15.86 6.55
N ALA A 112 -23.94 16.33 7.59
CA ALA A 112 -23.36 16.41 8.93
C ALA A 112 -22.93 15.04 9.51
N ASP A 113 -23.42 13.94 8.94
CA ASP A 113 -23.10 12.55 9.29
C ASP A 113 -22.25 11.84 8.21
N SER A 114 -21.69 12.59 7.25
CA SER A 114 -20.83 12.03 6.23
C SER A 114 -19.60 11.39 6.88
N ALA A 115 -19.50 10.06 6.80
CA ALA A 115 -18.34 9.31 7.26
C ALA A 115 -17.18 9.39 6.25
N THR A 116 -16.98 10.56 5.65
CA THR A 116 -15.81 10.88 4.84
C THR A 116 -14.58 11.01 5.73
N HIS A 117 -13.43 10.75 5.13
CA HIS A 117 -12.16 10.59 5.86
C HIS A 117 -11.70 11.89 6.54
N ASP A 118 -12.22 13.03 6.09
CA ASP A 118 -12.23 14.29 6.81
C ASP A 118 -13.68 14.72 7.02
N ALA A 119 -14.03 14.95 8.29
CA ALA A 119 -15.29 15.57 8.65
C ALA A 119 -15.20 17.05 8.28
N ASP A 120 -15.36 17.34 6.99
CA ASP A 120 -15.45 18.71 6.53
C ASP A 120 -16.64 19.40 7.21
N GLU A 121 -16.52 20.73 7.36
CA GLU A 121 -17.59 21.52 7.95
C GLU A 121 -18.92 21.28 7.19
N PRO A 122 -20.06 21.20 7.90
CA PRO A 122 -21.36 21.06 7.26
C PRO A 122 -21.57 22.16 6.21
N GLY A 123 -21.89 21.76 4.98
CA GLY A 123 -22.10 22.70 3.85
C GLY A 123 -20.95 22.79 2.85
N THR A 124 -19.88 22.02 3.04
CA THR A 124 -18.85 21.78 2.00
C THR A 124 -19.40 20.90 0.86
N MET A 125 -18.79 20.95 -0.33
CA MET A 125 -19.21 20.15 -1.48
C MET A 125 -18.41 18.85 -1.57
N GLU A 126 -19.12 17.74 -1.76
CA GLU A 126 -18.57 16.41 -2.02
C GLU A 126 -18.89 15.96 -3.44
N TYR A 127 -17.98 15.18 -4.02
CA TYR A 127 -18.05 14.67 -5.37
C TYR A 127 -17.94 13.14 -5.38
N LEU A 128 -18.87 12.48 -6.06
CA LEU A 128 -18.82 11.03 -6.26
C LEU A 128 -17.82 10.72 -7.37
N CYS A 129 -16.70 10.14 -6.99
CA CYS A 129 -15.54 9.90 -7.82
C CYS A 129 -15.50 8.47 -8.32
N LYS A 130 -15.42 8.33 -9.65
CA LYS A 130 -15.08 7.08 -10.31
C LYS A 130 -13.59 7.05 -10.56
N TRP A 131 -12.93 6.04 -10.02
CA TRP A 131 -11.49 5.81 -10.14
C TRP A 131 -11.16 4.98 -11.38
N GLU A 132 -9.98 5.20 -11.96
CA GLU A 132 -9.48 4.37 -13.07
C GLU A 132 -9.31 2.92 -12.62
N ASN A 133 -9.54 1.98 -13.55
CA ASN A 133 -9.49 0.53 -13.33
C ASN A 133 -10.32 -0.03 -12.16
N MET A 134 -11.22 0.79 -11.60
CA MET A 134 -12.17 0.39 -10.57
C MET A 134 -13.59 0.36 -11.14
N SER A 135 -14.44 -0.47 -10.54
CA SER A 135 -15.85 -0.55 -10.94
C SER A 135 -16.65 0.61 -10.36
N TYR A 136 -17.77 0.98 -10.99
CA TYR A 136 -18.69 2.01 -10.48
C TYR A 136 -19.18 1.76 -9.05
N LYS A 137 -19.22 0.50 -8.61
CA LYS A 137 -19.61 0.14 -7.22
C LYS A 137 -18.60 0.62 -6.17
N ASP A 138 -17.35 0.85 -6.59
CA ASP A 138 -16.24 1.25 -5.74
C ASP A 138 -16.00 2.76 -5.82
N ALA A 139 -16.93 3.52 -6.41
CA ALA A 139 -16.91 4.97 -6.40
C ALA A 139 -17.14 5.51 -4.99
N THR A 140 -16.40 6.54 -4.62
CA THR A 140 -16.40 7.12 -3.27
C THR A 140 -16.74 8.60 -3.31
N TRP A 141 -17.33 9.12 -2.22
CA TRP A 141 -17.58 10.54 -2.07
C TRP A 141 -16.33 11.19 -1.50
N GLU A 142 -15.78 12.16 -2.23
CA GLU A 142 -14.56 12.86 -1.88
C GLU A 142 -14.81 14.36 -1.77
N PRO A 143 -14.14 15.07 -0.85
CA PRO A 143 -14.31 16.50 -0.69
C PRO A 143 -13.68 17.28 -1.85
N GLU A 144 -14.16 18.50 -2.09
CA GLU A 144 -13.65 19.38 -3.15
C GLU A 144 -12.13 19.58 -3.10
N SER A 145 -11.59 19.73 -1.89
CA SER A 145 -10.15 19.88 -1.64
C SER A 145 -9.33 18.71 -2.21
N GLN A 146 -9.86 17.49 -2.08
CA GLN A 146 -9.23 16.27 -2.55
C GLN A 146 -9.29 16.17 -4.08
N ILE A 147 -10.38 16.62 -4.71
CA ILE A 147 -10.51 16.62 -6.18
C ILE A 147 -9.52 17.60 -6.82
N ILE A 148 -9.35 18.78 -6.24
CA ILE A 148 -8.45 19.81 -6.77
C ILE A 148 -6.98 19.37 -6.66
N ALA A 149 -6.67 18.54 -5.68
CA ALA A 149 -5.31 18.06 -5.42
C ALA A 149 -4.85 16.92 -6.35
N ILE A 150 -5.78 16.28 -7.08
CA ILE A 150 -5.54 15.15 -7.99
C ILE A 150 -5.39 15.66 -9.43
#